data_AF-A0A1M5WPW0-F1
#
_entry.id   AF-A0A1M5WPW0-F1
#
_cell.length_a   1.000
_cell.length_b   1.000
_cell.length_c   1.000
_cell.angle_alpha   90.00
_cell.angle_beta   90.00
_cell.angle_gamma   90.00
#
_symmetry.space_group_name_H-M   'P 1'
#
loop_
_entity.id
_entity.type
_entity.pdbx_description
1 polymer ?
#
loop_
_entity_poly.entity_id
_entity_poly.type
_entity_poly.pdbx_seq_one_letter_code
_entity_poly.pdbx_strand_id
1 'polypeptide(L)'
;MEEYGVVFSGGGAKGSYQIGVWKALQELGIPIAAITGTSIGALNGAMLVQGDYDLVQLAWTNFSVEQVIDNTDEDEWENQKIYNKHFTPFLILKNIITSERMEMTPLIEALKLYVDEDRIRNSTIDFGLVTFSVTDLKPLEIFKDNIPRGQFVDYLVASACFPAFKPIKIDNKKYIDGGFHDNVPIALMNKKGIKNLIVVDISGKGIPKSKPSEDSNTIYIKSSHDLGKTLEINPEKAEQNIELGYLDTMKTFNIVKGKKYYLVPDSLNVESEVKELNYINRKLIRNALGITKNTPLPVKKLITLKFFRTIENYMDSEEKTNVALSNAMAEITGEILSIDLKVAYTLDDLNDKIIDEYKEILKNTIYKKYIEEIEYISSKDGEKNVEKKIKLEIKNNAKFLLSYLTDENFENDETNKIRRLASVFNTKIVIGSLYLKTLFYNFKYKNSNIKATNF
;
A
#
# COMPACT_ATOMS: atom_id res chain seq x y z
N MET A 1 -10.08 23.37 14.64
CA MET A 1 -9.27 22.24 14.16
C MET A 1 -8.16 22.84 13.31
N GLU A 2 -6.92 22.37 13.42
CA GLU A 2 -5.81 22.96 12.64
C GLU A 2 -5.99 22.66 11.15
N GLU A 3 -5.79 23.65 10.28
CA GLU A 3 -5.89 23.48 8.83
C GLU A 3 -4.59 22.89 8.25
N TYR A 4 -4.74 22.07 7.20
CA TYR A 4 -3.64 21.37 6.56
C TYR A 4 -3.39 21.88 5.13
N GLY A 5 -2.13 21.92 4.73
CA GLY A 5 -1.72 21.99 3.33
C GLY A 5 -1.61 20.58 2.77
N VAL A 6 -2.36 20.28 1.71
CA VAL A 6 -2.29 18.97 1.04
C VAL A 6 -1.40 19.05 -0.20
N VAL A 7 -0.41 18.17 -0.29
CA VAL A 7 0.54 18.12 -1.42
C VAL A 7 0.30 16.85 -2.21
N PHE A 8 -0.15 16.99 -3.46
CA PHE A 8 -0.36 15.88 -4.39
C PHE A 8 0.83 15.74 -5.35
N SER A 9 1.55 14.62 -5.25
CA SER A 9 2.68 14.38 -6.13
C SER A 9 2.26 14.07 -7.57
N GLY A 10 3.18 14.20 -8.52
CA GLY A 10 3.03 13.65 -9.87
C GLY A 10 3.14 12.13 -9.90
N GLY A 11 2.55 11.50 -10.92
CA GLY A 11 2.52 10.04 -11.03
C GLY A 11 1.72 9.42 -12.19
N GLY A 12 1.09 10.23 -13.06
CA GLY A 12 0.27 9.74 -14.18
C GLY A 12 -0.96 8.96 -13.70
N ALA A 13 -1.25 7.80 -14.28
CA ALA A 13 -2.42 6.98 -13.97
C ALA A 13 -2.56 6.58 -12.49
N LYS A 14 -1.44 6.55 -11.74
CA LYS A 14 -1.43 6.36 -10.28
C LYS A 14 -2.18 7.46 -9.51
N GLY A 15 -2.50 8.58 -10.16
CA GLY A 15 -3.26 9.70 -9.59
C GLY A 15 -4.63 9.31 -9.05
N SER A 16 -5.24 8.24 -9.55
CA SER A 16 -6.48 7.64 -9.00
C SER A 16 -6.41 7.43 -7.48
N TYR A 17 -5.24 7.06 -6.94
CA TYR A 17 -5.02 6.93 -5.50
C TYR A 17 -5.33 8.19 -4.69
N GLN A 18 -5.01 9.37 -5.24
CA GLN A 18 -5.24 10.66 -4.56
C GLN A 18 -6.73 10.95 -4.35
N ILE A 19 -7.61 10.38 -5.17
CA ILE A 19 -9.06 10.54 -5.03
C ILE A 19 -9.57 9.76 -3.82
N GLY A 20 -9.02 8.57 -3.56
CA GLY A 20 -9.24 7.83 -2.32
C GLY A 20 -8.82 8.62 -1.09
N VAL A 21 -7.64 9.26 -1.16
CA VAL A 21 -7.16 10.12 -0.08
C VAL A 21 -8.10 11.31 0.15
N TRP A 22 -8.54 11.97 -0.92
CA TRP A 22 -9.52 13.06 -0.82
C TRP A 22 -10.78 12.60 -0.10
N LYS A 23 -11.38 11.48 -0.52
CA LYS A 23 -12.57 10.92 0.14
C LYS A 23 -12.36 10.72 1.64
N ALA A 24 -11.26 10.08 2.02
CA ALA A 24 -10.96 9.82 3.43
C ALA A 24 -10.74 11.11 4.23
N LEU A 25 -10.01 12.09 3.70
CA LEU A 25 -9.82 13.39 4.36
C LEU A 25 -11.16 14.13 4.58
N GLN A 26 -12.06 14.05 3.61
CA GLN A 26 -13.39 14.64 3.71
C GLN A 26 -14.25 13.96 4.78
N GLU A 27 -14.28 12.62 4.82
CA GLU A 27 -15.02 11.86 5.83
C GLU A 27 -14.47 12.05 7.25
N LEU A 28 -13.15 12.21 7.38
CA LEU A 28 -12.48 12.52 8.64
C LEU A 28 -12.68 13.99 9.08
N GLY A 29 -13.27 14.83 8.23
CA GLY A 29 -13.47 16.25 8.52
C GLY A 29 -12.16 17.04 8.63
N ILE A 30 -11.11 16.61 7.93
CA ILE A 30 -9.81 17.29 7.95
C ILE A 30 -9.90 18.60 7.15
N PRO A 31 -9.72 19.78 7.78
CA PRO A 31 -9.82 21.04 7.07
C PRO A 31 -8.57 21.32 6.23
N ILE A 32 -8.77 21.70 4.97
CA ILE A 32 -7.70 21.95 3.98
C ILE A 32 -7.62 23.45 3.72
N ALA A 33 -6.47 24.06 4.00
CA ALA A 33 -6.21 25.47 3.72
C ALA A 33 -5.72 25.70 2.29
N ALA A 34 -4.89 24.79 1.77
CA ALA A 34 -4.34 24.88 0.43
C ALA A 34 -4.01 23.51 -0.14
N ILE A 35 -4.02 23.41 -1.47
CA ILE A 35 -3.52 22.27 -2.22
C ILE A 35 -2.40 22.69 -3.17
N THR A 36 -1.33 21.90 -3.22
CA THR A 36 -0.31 22.03 -4.26
C THR A 36 -0.14 20.74 -5.02
N GLY A 37 0.04 20.83 -6.33
CA GLY A 37 0.11 19.67 -7.18
C GLY A 37 1.13 19.78 -8.31
N THR A 38 1.67 18.63 -8.72
CA THR A 38 2.50 18.50 -9.91
C THR A 38 1.88 17.45 -10.83
N SER A 39 1.81 17.72 -12.13
CA SER A 39 1.28 16.77 -13.12
C SER A 39 -0.16 16.35 -12.80
N ILE A 40 -0.45 15.05 -12.76
CA ILE A 40 -1.75 14.53 -12.33
C ILE A 40 -2.19 15.05 -10.95
N GLY A 41 -1.23 15.33 -10.05
CA GLY A 41 -1.53 15.93 -8.76
C GLY A 41 -2.05 17.36 -8.86
N ALA A 42 -1.62 18.12 -9.87
CA ALA A 42 -2.18 19.45 -10.17
C ALA A 42 -3.61 19.33 -10.71
N LEU A 43 -3.87 18.36 -11.60
CA LEU A 43 -5.21 18.12 -12.13
C LEU A 43 -6.19 17.71 -11.01
N ASN A 44 -5.85 16.68 -10.24
CA ASN A 44 -6.66 16.23 -9.11
C ASN A 44 -6.81 17.33 -8.04
N GLY A 45 -5.76 18.08 -7.78
CA GLY A 45 -5.79 19.19 -6.81
C GLY A 45 -6.72 20.33 -7.23
N ALA A 46 -6.74 20.68 -8.52
CA ALA A 46 -7.66 21.68 -9.05
C ALA A 46 -9.12 21.22 -8.91
N MET A 47 -9.40 19.94 -9.21
CA MET A 47 -10.74 19.39 -9.08
C MET A 47 -11.19 19.26 -7.62
N LEU A 48 -10.26 18.98 -6.70
CA LEU A 48 -10.55 19.02 -5.26
C LEU A 48 -10.98 20.41 -4.81
N VAL A 49 -10.25 21.44 -5.24
CA VAL A 49 -10.56 22.83 -4.90
C VAL A 49 -11.88 23.28 -5.54
N GLN A 50 -12.23 22.74 -6.70
CA GLN A 50 -13.53 22.93 -7.35
C GLN A 50 -14.69 22.26 -6.57
N GLY A 51 -14.43 21.13 -5.90
CA GLY A 51 -15.36 20.47 -4.98
C GLY A 51 -16.24 19.37 -5.60
N ASP A 52 -16.01 18.98 -6.86
CA ASP A 52 -16.84 18.00 -7.56
C ASP A 52 -16.27 16.56 -7.47
N TYR A 53 -16.27 15.97 -6.26
CA TYR A 53 -15.70 14.63 -6.01
C TYR A 53 -16.28 13.55 -6.93
N ASP A 54 -17.60 13.47 -7.04
CA ASP A 54 -18.28 12.41 -7.80
C ASP A 54 -17.91 12.47 -9.29
N LEU A 55 -17.75 13.68 -9.84
CA LEU A 55 -17.34 13.88 -11.23
C LEU A 55 -15.92 13.34 -11.46
N VAL A 56 -15.02 13.60 -10.53
CA VAL A 56 -13.61 13.16 -10.63
C VAL A 56 -13.50 11.66 -10.45
N GLN A 57 -14.26 11.08 -9.51
CA GLN A 57 -14.33 9.64 -9.36
C GLN A 57 -14.85 8.99 -10.65
N LEU A 58 -15.97 9.52 -11.19
CA LEU A 58 -16.55 9.02 -12.43
C LEU A 58 -15.56 9.12 -13.60
N ALA A 59 -14.83 10.23 -13.72
CA ALA A 59 -13.78 10.38 -14.71
C ALA A 59 -12.75 9.25 -14.59
N TRP A 60 -12.16 9.06 -13.40
CA TRP A 60 -11.14 8.02 -13.19
C TRP A 60 -11.63 6.60 -13.45
N THR A 61 -12.89 6.30 -13.20
CA THR A 61 -13.46 4.95 -13.39
C THR A 61 -14.10 4.73 -14.76
N ASN A 62 -14.11 5.73 -15.65
CA ASN A 62 -14.69 5.60 -17.00
C ASN A 62 -13.76 6.03 -18.14
N PHE A 63 -12.65 6.72 -17.86
CA PHE A 63 -11.63 7.03 -18.86
C PHE A 63 -10.72 5.81 -19.13
N SER A 64 -10.42 5.54 -20.39
CA SER A 64 -9.41 4.57 -20.83
C SER A 64 -8.24 5.24 -21.56
N VAL A 65 -7.09 4.56 -21.69
CA VAL A 65 -5.88 5.10 -22.36
C VAL A 65 -6.20 5.57 -23.79
N GLU A 66 -7.07 4.86 -24.52
CA GLU A 66 -7.46 5.17 -25.90
C GLU A 66 -8.21 6.51 -26.03
N GLN A 67 -8.72 7.04 -24.92
CA GLN A 67 -9.38 8.34 -24.86
C GLN A 67 -8.43 9.48 -24.45
N VAL A 68 -7.19 9.15 -24.06
CA VAL A 68 -6.17 10.11 -23.60
C VAL A 68 -4.98 10.17 -24.58
N ILE A 69 -4.73 9.09 -25.31
CA ILE A 69 -3.55 8.85 -26.15
C ILE A 69 -3.98 8.28 -27.51
N ASP A 70 -3.56 8.91 -28.62
CA ASP A 70 -3.78 8.37 -29.98
C ASP A 70 -2.74 7.27 -30.30
N ASN A 71 -3.21 6.19 -30.92
CA ASN A 71 -2.53 4.91 -31.14
C ASN A 71 -1.04 5.05 -31.53
N THR A 72 -0.13 4.75 -30.60
CA THR A 72 1.29 4.46 -30.92
C THR A 72 1.88 3.50 -29.88
N ASP A 73 2.71 2.56 -30.37
CA ASP A 73 3.26 1.41 -29.65
C ASP A 73 3.89 1.74 -28.29
N GLU A 74 3.19 1.37 -27.21
CA GLU A 74 3.62 1.53 -25.81
C GLU A 74 4.99 0.89 -25.52
N ASP A 75 5.33 -0.17 -26.26
CA ASP A 75 6.55 -0.96 -26.08
C ASP A 75 7.84 -0.23 -26.50
N GLU A 76 7.77 0.80 -27.37
CA GLU A 76 8.98 1.52 -27.80
C GLU A 76 9.49 2.51 -26.75
N TRP A 77 8.62 3.14 -25.95
CA TRP A 77 9.04 4.17 -24.99
C TRP A 77 9.45 3.60 -23.63
N GLU A 78 8.85 2.49 -23.19
CA GLU A 78 9.28 1.82 -21.95
C GLU A 78 10.58 1.03 -22.12
N ASN A 79 10.84 0.46 -23.31
CA ASN A 79 12.11 -0.24 -23.61
C ASN A 79 13.25 0.71 -23.97
N GLN A 80 12.96 1.96 -24.32
CA GLN A 80 13.97 2.99 -24.38
C GLN A 80 14.47 3.26 -22.95
N LYS A 81 15.66 2.71 -22.65
CA LYS A 81 16.50 2.93 -21.47
C LYS A 81 16.87 4.42 -21.25
N ILE A 82 15.91 5.34 -21.21
CA ILE A 82 16.15 6.80 -21.17
C ILE A 82 16.55 7.26 -19.76
N TYR A 83 16.25 6.48 -18.71
CA TYR A 83 16.39 6.95 -17.33
C TYR A 83 17.24 6.07 -16.40
N ASN A 84 17.96 5.08 -16.91
CA ASN A 84 18.91 4.31 -16.09
C ASN A 84 20.37 4.55 -16.50
N LYS A 85 21.08 5.23 -15.58
CA LYS A 85 22.53 5.53 -15.51
C LYS A 85 23.07 6.49 -16.57
N HIS A 86 23.32 7.73 -16.11
CA HIS A 86 24.06 8.82 -16.77
C HIS A 86 23.36 9.54 -17.94
N PHE A 87 22.17 10.10 -17.70
CA PHE A 87 21.54 11.06 -18.63
C PHE A 87 21.35 12.42 -17.94
N THR A 88 21.97 13.47 -18.48
CA THR A 88 21.90 14.82 -17.93
C THR A 88 20.61 15.53 -18.38
N PRO A 89 20.07 16.51 -17.62
CA PRO A 89 18.92 17.33 -18.02
C PRO A 89 19.02 17.84 -19.46
N PHE A 90 20.24 18.17 -19.91
CA PHE A 90 20.55 18.58 -21.27
C PHE A 90 20.14 17.56 -22.35
N LEU A 91 20.38 16.26 -22.15
CA LEU A 91 19.98 15.24 -23.13
C LEU A 91 18.46 15.05 -23.19
N ILE A 92 17.77 15.16 -22.06
CA ILE A 92 16.29 15.09 -22.01
C ILE A 92 15.71 16.28 -22.79
N LEU A 93 16.24 17.49 -22.56
CA LEU A 93 15.83 18.68 -23.32
C LEU A 93 16.15 18.57 -24.82
N LYS A 94 17.29 17.98 -25.20
CA LYS A 94 17.64 17.76 -26.61
C LYS A 94 16.64 16.81 -27.28
N ASN A 95 16.32 15.68 -26.64
CA ASN A 95 15.32 14.73 -27.13
C ASN A 95 13.92 15.35 -27.19
N ILE A 96 13.60 16.28 -26.30
CA ILE A 96 12.34 17.04 -26.35
C ILE A 96 12.18 17.86 -27.62
N ILE A 97 13.29 18.32 -28.18
CA ILE A 97 13.28 19.18 -29.36
C ILE A 97 13.31 18.36 -30.66
N THR A 98 13.79 17.11 -30.63
CA THR A 98 14.15 16.35 -31.84
C THR A 98 13.24 15.17 -32.20
N SER A 99 12.34 14.72 -31.31
CA SER A 99 11.49 13.53 -31.55
C SER A 99 10.06 13.87 -31.99
N GLU A 100 9.44 13.01 -32.80
CA GLU A 100 7.98 12.98 -32.94
C GLU A 100 7.35 12.65 -31.58
N ARG A 101 6.20 13.27 -31.28
CA ARG A 101 5.60 13.34 -29.94
C ARG A 101 4.09 13.29 -30.04
N MET A 102 3.48 12.79 -28.98
CA MET A 102 2.04 12.64 -28.86
C MET A 102 1.34 13.98 -28.61
N GLU A 103 0.14 14.14 -29.17
CA GLU A 103 -0.75 15.29 -28.93
C GLU A 103 -1.62 15.05 -27.70
N MET A 104 -1.94 16.10 -26.95
CA MET A 104 -2.81 16.04 -25.76
C MET A 104 -4.22 16.57 -26.02
N THR A 105 -4.65 16.66 -27.27
CA THR A 105 -5.95 17.24 -27.65
C THR A 105 -7.13 16.70 -26.84
N PRO A 106 -7.28 15.37 -26.64
CA PRO A 106 -8.40 14.83 -25.85
C PRO A 106 -8.39 15.29 -24.39
N LEU A 107 -7.21 15.32 -23.75
CA LEU A 107 -7.05 15.80 -22.37
C LEU A 107 -7.39 17.30 -22.27
N ILE A 108 -6.94 18.10 -23.23
CA ILE A 108 -7.22 19.55 -23.27
C ILE A 108 -8.73 19.79 -23.40
N GLU A 109 -9.40 19.07 -24.29
CA GLU A 109 -10.86 19.17 -24.49
C GLU A 109 -11.64 18.75 -23.25
N ALA A 110 -11.26 17.63 -22.62
CA ALA A 110 -11.86 17.19 -21.37
C ALA A 110 -11.69 18.23 -20.26
N LEU A 111 -10.48 18.77 -20.07
CA LEU A 111 -10.23 19.79 -19.05
C LEU A 111 -11.02 21.08 -19.33
N LYS A 112 -11.16 21.51 -20.59
CA LYS A 112 -11.99 22.67 -20.94
C LYS A 112 -13.48 22.45 -20.65
N LEU A 113 -13.95 21.21 -20.68
CA LEU A 113 -15.33 20.87 -20.38
C LEU A 113 -15.61 20.81 -18.87
N TYR A 114 -14.66 20.27 -18.08
CA TYR A 114 -14.90 19.92 -16.68
C TYR A 114 -14.26 20.88 -15.66
N VAL A 115 -13.26 21.68 -16.05
CA VAL A 115 -12.64 22.67 -15.16
C VAL A 115 -13.46 23.96 -15.16
N ASP A 116 -14.01 24.30 -14.00
CA ASP A 116 -14.68 25.58 -13.73
C ASP A 116 -13.71 26.52 -13.02
N GLU A 117 -13.09 27.41 -13.80
CA GLU A 117 -12.10 28.38 -13.29
C GLU A 117 -12.69 29.31 -12.22
N ASP A 118 -13.97 29.70 -12.35
CA ASP A 118 -14.61 30.60 -11.39
C ASP A 118 -14.82 29.90 -10.04
N ARG A 119 -15.23 28.64 -10.02
CA ARG A 119 -15.31 27.84 -8.78
C ARG A 119 -13.95 27.74 -8.09
N ILE A 120 -12.90 27.40 -8.84
CA ILE A 120 -11.56 27.22 -8.26
C ILE A 120 -11.05 28.53 -7.64
N ARG A 121 -11.23 29.66 -8.34
CA ARG A 121 -10.82 30.97 -7.84
C ARG A 121 -11.62 31.43 -6.63
N ASN A 122 -12.93 31.16 -6.61
CA ASN A 122 -13.81 31.56 -5.50
C ASN A 122 -13.76 30.62 -4.29
N SER A 123 -13.13 29.44 -4.43
CA SER A 123 -12.93 28.50 -3.33
C SER A 123 -12.08 29.10 -2.20
N THR A 124 -12.44 28.79 -0.95
CA THR A 124 -11.66 29.17 0.23
C THR A 124 -10.35 28.37 0.34
N ILE A 125 -10.28 27.22 -0.33
CA ILE A 125 -9.06 26.41 -0.42
C ILE A 125 -8.17 27.03 -1.49
N ASP A 126 -6.92 27.35 -1.15
CA ASP A 126 -5.96 27.85 -2.14
C ASP A 126 -5.40 26.71 -3.03
N PHE A 127 -4.91 27.04 -4.22
CA PHE A 127 -4.40 26.08 -5.18
C PHE A 127 -3.09 26.57 -5.80
N GLY A 128 -2.07 25.72 -5.83
CA GLY A 128 -0.83 25.96 -6.54
C GLY A 128 -0.39 24.77 -7.38
N LEU A 129 0.34 25.06 -8.47
CA LEU A 129 0.91 24.04 -9.33
C LEU A 129 2.37 24.34 -9.69
N VAL A 130 3.04 23.29 -10.18
CA VAL A 130 4.40 23.37 -10.72
C VAL A 130 4.43 22.90 -12.17
N THR A 131 5.11 23.68 -13.02
CA THR A 131 5.48 23.30 -14.40
C THR A 131 6.94 23.72 -14.65
N PHE A 132 7.54 23.31 -15.77
CA PHE A 132 8.90 23.68 -16.12
C PHE A 132 8.95 24.37 -17.49
N SER A 133 9.48 25.60 -17.53
CA SER A 133 9.68 26.32 -18.79
C SER A 133 10.95 25.82 -19.47
N VAL A 134 10.82 25.18 -20.62
CA VAL A 134 11.98 24.76 -21.43
C VAL A 134 12.58 25.93 -22.21
N THR A 135 11.80 26.99 -22.45
CA THR A 135 12.30 28.23 -23.06
C THR A 135 13.24 28.96 -22.10
N ASP A 136 12.84 29.10 -20.84
CA ASP A 136 13.62 29.85 -19.83
C ASP A 136 14.56 28.96 -19.00
N LEU A 137 14.48 27.63 -19.16
CA LEU A 137 15.21 26.62 -18.38
C LEU A 137 15.02 26.74 -16.86
N LYS A 138 13.81 27.08 -16.42
CA LYS A 138 13.50 27.28 -14.99
C LYS A 138 12.11 26.73 -14.62
N PRO A 139 11.91 26.30 -13.37
CA PRO A 139 10.59 25.96 -12.87
C PRO A 139 9.68 27.20 -12.85
N LEU A 140 8.39 26.96 -13.02
CA LEU A 140 7.33 27.91 -12.74
C LEU A 140 6.44 27.31 -11.66
N GLU A 141 6.48 27.94 -10.49
CA GLU A 141 5.68 27.65 -9.32
C GLU A 141 4.65 28.77 -9.19
N ILE A 142 3.36 28.47 -9.30
CA ILE A 142 2.31 29.49 -9.44
C ILE A 142 1.05 29.10 -8.66
N PHE A 143 0.43 30.08 -8.00
CA PHE A 143 -0.86 29.92 -7.32
C PHE A 143 -2.02 30.42 -8.20
N LYS A 144 -3.24 29.97 -7.91
CA LYS A 144 -4.45 30.26 -8.69
C LYS A 144 -4.64 31.74 -8.96
N ASP A 145 -4.36 32.61 -8.00
CA ASP A 145 -4.52 34.07 -8.11
C ASP A 145 -3.53 34.72 -9.08
N ASN A 146 -2.42 34.06 -9.37
CA ASN A 146 -1.41 34.56 -10.29
C ASN A 146 -1.54 33.98 -11.70
N ILE A 147 -2.38 32.97 -11.91
CA ILE A 147 -2.69 32.47 -13.25
C ILE A 147 -3.58 33.50 -13.97
N PRO A 148 -3.26 33.92 -15.20
CA PRO A 148 -4.13 34.83 -15.96
C PRO A 148 -5.53 34.24 -16.19
N ARG A 149 -6.57 35.09 -16.14
CA ARG A 149 -7.94 34.64 -16.38
C ARG A 149 -8.10 34.06 -17.78
N GLY A 150 -8.79 32.92 -17.88
CA GLY A 150 -9.01 32.20 -19.14
C GLY A 150 -7.85 31.31 -19.59
N GLN A 151 -6.73 31.29 -18.84
CA GLN A 151 -5.58 30.42 -19.11
C GLN A 151 -5.46 29.27 -18.11
N PHE A 152 -6.42 29.07 -17.21
CA PHE A 152 -6.27 28.09 -16.12
C PHE A 152 -6.01 26.67 -16.62
N VAL A 153 -6.78 26.23 -17.63
CA VAL A 153 -6.58 24.93 -18.27
C VAL A 153 -5.21 24.84 -18.93
N ASP A 154 -4.71 25.90 -19.56
CA ASP A 154 -3.39 25.87 -20.21
C ASP A 154 -2.26 25.58 -19.20
N TYR A 155 -2.32 26.19 -18.01
CA TYR A 155 -1.35 25.96 -16.94
C TYR A 155 -1.48 24.57 -16.31
N LEU A 156 -2.71 24.04 -16.19
CA LEU A 156 -2.95 22.66 -15.75
C LEU A 156 -2.34 21.64 -16.74
N VAL A 157 -2.60 21.82 -18.03
CA VAL A 157 -2.03 20.98 -19.08
C VAL A 157 -0.50 21.12 -19.12
N ALA A 158 0.03 22.32 -18.96
CA ALA A 158 1.48 22.54 -18.85
C ALA A 158 2.11 21.79 -17.66
N SER A 159 1.40 21.68 -16.53
CA SER A 159 1.85 20.89 -15.37
C SER A 159 1.84 19.38 -15.66
N ALA A 160 0.88 18.89 -16.44
CA ALA A 160 0.70 17.48 -16.81
C ALA A 160 1.35 17.07 -18.14
N CYS A 161 2.07 17.97 -18.80
CA CYS A 161 2.70 17.75 -20.10
C CYS A 161 3.95 16.85 -20.00
N PHE A 162 3.73 15.56 -19.74
CA PHE A 162 4.79 14.56 -19.60
C PHE A 162 5.76 14.61 -20.80
N PRO A 163 7.08 14.33 -20.62
CA PRO A 163 8.06 14.44 -21.70
C PRO A 163 7.84 13.56 -22.95
N ALA A 164 6.81 12.71 -23.00
CA ALA A 164 6.38 12.03 -24.23
C ALA A 164 5.48 12.92 -25.13
N PHE A 165 4.84 13.94 -24.56
CA PHE A 165 3.93 14.84 -25.27
C PHE A 165 4.64 16.06 -25.86
N LYS A 166 3.99 16.71 -26.84
CA LYS A 166 4.44 18.00 -27.37
C LYS A 166 4.36 19.09 -26.30
N PRO A 167 5.45 19.87 -26.07
CA PRO A 167 5.42 20.97 -25.11
C PRO A 167 4.33 21.99 -25.42
N ILE A 168 3.54 22.35 -24.41
CA ILE A 168 2.50 23.37 -24.53
C ILE A 168 3.11 24.77 -24.59
N LYS A 169 2.52 25.64 -25.42
CA LYS A 169 2.97 27.02 -25.60
C LYS A 169 2.02 27.98 -24.89
N ILE A 170 2.51 28.71 -23.90
CA ILE A 170 1.79 29.78 -23.18
C ILE A 170 2.62 31.05 -23.31
N ASP A 171 2.02 32.14 -23.79
CA ASP A 171 2.67 33.46 -23.95
C ASP A 171 4.07 33.38 -24.59
N ASN A 172 4.18 32.64 -25.70
CA ASN A 172 5.42 32.37 -26.44
C ASN A 172 6.49 31.52 -25.76
N LYS A 173 6.25 31.01 -24.55
CA LYS A 173 7.13 30.08 -23.85
C LYS A 173 6.61 28.66 -23.95
N LYS A 174 7.53 27.70 -24.02
CA LYS A 174 7.22 26.28 -24.04
C LYS A 174 7.36 25.71 -22.63
N TYR A 175 6.41 24.85 -22.26
CA TYR A 175 6.32 24.24 -20.94
C TYR A 175 6.20 22.72 -21.04
N ILE A 176 6.72 22.04 -20.02
CA ILE A 176 6.62 20.59 -19.80
C ILE A 176 6.27 20.31 -18.34
N ASP A 177 6.00 19.04 -18.04
CA ASP A 177 5.65 18.55 -16.71
C ASP A 177 6.60 19.03 -15.60
N GLY A 178 6.01 19.53 -14.51
CA GLY A 178 6.74 20.03 -13.34
C GLY A 178 7.53 18.96 -12.59
N GLY A 179 7.20 17.67 -12.78
CA GLY A 179 7.88 16.52 -12.19
C GLY A 179 9.32 16.37 -12.68
N PHE A 180 9.69 17.05 -13.76
CA PHE A 180 11.08 17.24 -14.18
C PHE A 180 11.90 18.04 -13.16
N HIS A 181 11.26 18.93 -12.40
CA HIS A 181 11.88 19.76 -11.38
C HIS A 181 11.60 19.28 -9.96
N ASP A 182 10.32 19.18 -9.61
CA ASP A 182 9.87 18.79 -8.27
C ASP A 182 8.55 18.02 -8.36
N ASN A 183 8.65 16.70 -8.17
CA ASN A 183 7.48 15.83 -8.23
C ASN A 183 6.55 15.96 -7.01
N VAL A 184 7.03 16.54 -5.91
CA VAL A 184 6.30 16.68 -4.64
C VAL A 184 6.43 18.13 -4.18
N PRO A 185 5.54 19.05 -4.62
CA PRO A 185 5.79 20.49 -4.54
C PRO A 185 5.54 21.10 -3.15
N ILE A 186 6.29 20.65 -2.15
CA ILE A 186 6.25 21.11 -0.75
C ILE A 186 6.78 22.56 -0.64
N ALA A 187 7.69 22.96 -1.54
CA ALA A 187 8.22 24.33 -1.56
C ALA A 187 7.13 25.40 -1.67
N LEU A 188 6.04 25.14 -2.41
CA LEU A 188 4.90 26.04 -2.51
C LEU A 188 4.20 26.22 -1.15
N MET A 189 4.05 25.15 -0.37
CA MET A 189 3.48 25.20 0.98
C MET A 189 4.38 25.99 1.94
N ASN A 190 5.69 25.75 1.88
CA ASN A 190 6.67 26.49 2.67
C ASN A 190 6.61 27.99 2.38
N LYS A 191 6.47 28.38 1.11
CA LYS A 191 6.33 29.79 0.69
C LYS A 191 5.08 30.46 1.23
N LYS A 192 4.00 29.69 1.43
CA LYS A 192 2.77 30.15 2.07
C LYS A 192 2.83 30.16 3.61
N GLY A 193 3.89 29.60 4.20
CA GLY A 193 4.01 29.49 5.65
C GLY A 193 3.09 28.43 6.26
N ILE A 194 2.55 27.50 5.46
CA ILE A 194 1.72 26.39 5.96
C ILE A 194 2.65 25.32 6.56
N LYS A 195 2.42 24.96 7.82
CA LYS A 195 3.30 24.07 8.59
C LYS A 195 2.72 22.68 8.81
N ASN A 196 1.41 22.55 8.84
CA ASN A 196 0.72 21.26 8.93
C ASN A 196 0.52 20.73 7.51
N LEU A 197 1.23 19.66 7.15
CA LEU A 197 1.27 19.15 5.79
C LEU A 197 0.76 17.71 5.72
N ILE A 198 -0.04 17.42 4.71
CA ILE A 198 -0.39 16.06 4.31
C ILE A 198 0.18 15.85 2.91
N VAL A 199 1.22 15.03 2.81
CA VAL A 199 1.91 14.76 1.56
C VAL A 199 1.46 13.41 1.02
N VAL A 200 0.76 13.43 -0.12
CA VAL A 200 0.32 12.23 -0.84
C VAL A 200 1.32 11.94 -1.94
N ASP A 201 2.18 10.96 -1.67
CA ASP A 201 3.27 10.57 -2.56
C ASP A 201 2.96 9.23 -3.23
N ILE A 202 2.45 9.31 -4.45
CA ILE A 202 2.16 8.17 -5.34
C ILE A 202 3.39 7.73 -6.16
N SER A 203 4.55 8.37 -5.90
CA SER A 203 5.87 8.14 -6.50
C SER A 203 5.82 7.56 -7.94
N GLY A 204 5.58 8.46 -8.89
CA GLY A 204 5.99 8.30 -10.29
C GLY A 204 7.51 8.42 -10.47
N LYS A 205 8.00 8.32 -11.71
CA LYS A 205 9.44 8.38 -12.08
C LYS A 205 10.12 9.76 -11.82
N GLY A 206 9.49 10.70 -11.11
CA GLY A 206 10.00 12.05 -10.84
C GLY A 206 10.86 12.14 -9.58
N ILE A 207 11.71 13.18 -9.49
CA ILE A 207 12.62 13.38 -8.34
C ILE A 207 11.93 14.33 -7.33
N PRO A 208 11.62 13.89 -6.09
CA PRO A 208 11.21 14.82 -5.04
C PRO A 208 12.41 15.70 -4.69
N LYS A 209 12.25 17.01 -4.85
CA LYS A 209 13.36 17.96 -4.66
C LYS A 209 13.16 18.81 -3.41
N SER A 210 11.92 19.23 -3.14
CA SER A 210 11.64 20.00 -1.94
C SER A 210 11.46 19.11 -0.71
N LYS A 211 11.77 19.69 0.46
CA LYS A 211 11.58 19.07 1.77
C LYS A 211 10.68 19.96 2.61
N PRO A 212 9.92 19.38 3.55
CA PRO A 212 9.23 20.16 4.56
C PRO A 212 10.22 21.01 5.37
N SER A 213 9.77 22.14 5.90
CA SER A 213 10.58 22.93 6.83
C SER A 213 10.77 22.19 8.16
N GLU A 214 11.84 22.49 8.90
CA GLU A 214 12.18 21.76 10.15
C GLU A 214 11.08 21.85 11.22
N ASP A 215 10.32 22.95 11.22
CA ASP A 215 9.20 23.23 12.12
C ASP A 215 7.84 22.74 11.58
N SER A 216 7.82 22.03 10.45
CA SER A 216 6.57 21.50 9.88
C SER A 216 6.14 20.19 10.55
N ASN A 217 4.83 20.05 10.76
CA ASN A 217 4.19 18.80 11.13
C ASN A 217 3.72 18.10 9.85
N THR A 218 4.50 17.15 9.35
CA THR A 218 4.23 16.50 8.06
C THR A 218 3.76 15.06 8.23
N ILE A 219 2.57 14.77 7.71
CA ILE A 219 1.99 13.44 7.55
C ILE A 219 2.25 12.98 6.12
N TYR A 220 2.83 11.80 5.94
CA TYR A 220 3.02 11.20 4.62
C TYR A 220 2.02 10.07 4.41
N ILE A 221 1.24 10.16 3.33
CA ILE A 221 0.37 9.09 2.87
C ILE A 221 1.00 8.48 1.62
N LYS A 222 1.35 7.20 1.72
CA LYS A 222 2.05 6.45 0.67
C LYS A 222 1.45 5.06 0.57
N SER A 223 1.29 4.58 -0.66
CA SER A 223 0.85 3.22 -0.89
C SER A 223 1.92 2.21 -0.49
N SER A 224 1.54 1.22 0.32
CA SER A 224 2.35 0.02 0.55
C SER A 224 2.21 -1.01 -0.58
N HIS A 225 1.31 -0.75 -1.53
CA HIS A 225 0.96 -1.64 -2.64
C HIS A 225 1.33 -1.04 -4.00
N ASP A 226 1.53 -1.89 -4.99
CA ASP A 226 1.82 -1.45 -6.35
C ASP A 226 0.59 -0.79 -6.99
N LEU A 227 0.74 0.49 -7.35
CA LEU A 227 -0.28 1.32 -8.00
C LEU A 227 -0.34 1.13 -9.52
N GLY A 228 0.53 0.29 -10.11
CA GLY A 228 0.60 0.05 -11.55
C GLY A 228 1.56 1.00 -12.28
N LYS A 229 1.53 1.01 -13.62
CA LYS A 229 2.42 1.86 -14.42
C LYS A 229 1.89 3.29 -14.54
N THR A 230 2.79 4.24 -14.85
CA THR A 230 2.47 5.68 -14.95
C THR A 230 1.57 6.03 -16.15
N LEU A 231 1.63 5.26 -17.24
CA LEU A 231 0.85 5.51 -18.46
C LEU A 231 -0.31 4.51 -18.66
N GLU A 232 -0.53 3.62 -17.70
CA GLU A 232 -1.55 2.57 -17.78
C GLU A 232 -2.85 3.04 -17.11
N ILE A 233 -3.73 3.70 -17.88
CA ILE A 233 -5.05 4.16 -17.43
C ILE A 233 -6.05 3.03 -17.62
N ASN A 234 -6.30 2.28 -16.54
CA ASN A 234 -7.27 1.20 -16.50
C ASN A 234 -8.34 1.50 -15.43
N PRO A 235 -9.63 1.48 -15.77
CA PRO A 235 -10.73 1.74 -14.83
C PRO A 235 -10.74 0.84 -13.58
N GLU A 236 -10.57 -0.48 -13.74
CA GLU A 236 -10.52 -1.41 -12.60
C GLU A 236 -9.32 -1.10 -11.70
N LYS A 237 -8.17 -0.78 -12.30
CA LYS A 237 -6.98 -0.39 -11.56
C LYS A 237 -7.18 0.95 -10.84
N ALA A 238 -7.87 1.89 -11.47
CA ALA A 238 -8.21 3.17 -10.87
C ALA A 238 -9.12 2.97 -9.65
N GLU A 239 -10.14 2.12 -9.74
CA GLU A 239 -11.02 1.78 -8.62
C GLU A 239 -10.23 1.17 -7.46
N GLN A 240 -9.35 0.20 -7.74
CA GLN A 240 -8.45 -0.38 -6.72
C GLN A 240 -7.54 0.67 -6.07
N ASN A 241 -6.96 1.57 -6.88
CA ASN A 241 -6.09 2.62 -6.36
C ASN A 241 -6.86 3.61 -5.49
N ILE A 242 -8.10 3.96 -5.86
CA ILE A 242 -9.01 4.80 -5.05
C ILE A 242 -9.26 4.13 -3.69
N GLU A 243 -9.60 2.83 -3.68
CA GLU A 243 -9.80 2.09 -2.44
C GLU A 243 -8.53 2.06 -1.56
N LEU A 244 -7.37 1.79 -2.17
CA LEU A 244 -6.09 1.81 -1.45
C LEU A 244 -5.78 3.20 -0.86
N GLY A 245 -6.01 4.28 -1.61
CA GLY A 245 -5.81 5.65 -1.15
C GLY A 245 -6.69 6.00 0.04
N TYR A 246 -7.94 5.52 0.03
CA TYR A 246 -8.85 5.66 1.14
C TYR A 246 -8.34 4.89 2.38
N LEU A 247 -8.02 3.61 2.22
CA LEU A 247 -7.62 2.74 3.33
C LEU A 247 -6.27 3.13 3.95
N ASP A 248 -5.28 3.53 3.15
CA ASP A 248 -4.00 4.03 3.64
C ASP A 248 -4.16 5.34 4.41
N THR A 249 -5.07 6.21 3.97
CA THR A 249 -5.39 7.44 4.70
C THR A 249 -6.03 7.10 6.04
N MET A 250 -7.07 6.25 6.05
CA MET A 250 -7.72 5.82 7.29
C MET A 250 -6.73 5.14 8.25
N LYS A 251 -5.78 4.35 7.73
CA LYS A 251 -4.71 3.75 8.53
C LYS A 251 -3.74 4.78 9.08
N THR A 252 -3.35 5.76 8.27
CA THR A 252 -2.46 6.87 8.68
C THR A 252 -3.06 7.67 9.84
N PHE A 253 -4.38 7.86 9.84
CA PHE A 253 -5.12 8.51 10.92
C PHE A 253 -5.60 7.55 12.03
N ASN A 254 -5.02 6.33 12.10
CA ASN A 254 -5.26 5.32 13.13
C ASN A 254 -6.72 4.80 13.24
N ILE A 255 -7.56 5.03 12.23
CA ILE A 255 -8.92 4.50 12.14
C ILE A 255 -8.89 3.02 11.75
N VAL A 256 -8.15 2.70 10.68
CA VAL A 256 -7.91 1.33 10.25
C VAL A 256 -6.61 0.83 10.88
N LYS A 257 -6.63 -0.41 11.36
CA LYS A 257 -5.52 -1.08 12.03
C LYS A 257 -4.75 -2.01 11.08
N GLY A 258 -3.68 -2.58 11.59
CA GLY A 258 -2.87 -3.57 10.90
C GLY A 258 -1.67 -2.98 10.15
N LYS A 259 -0.62 -3.79 10.03
CA LYS A 259 0.67 -3.38 9.46
C LYS A 259 0.71 -3.56 7.94
N LYS A 260 0.28 -4.73 7.47
CA LYS A 260 0.23 -5.14 6.06
C LYS A 260 -1.20 -5.20 5.54
N TYR A 261 -2.11 -5.76 6.34
CA TYR A 261 -3.54 -5.81 6.04
C TYR A 261 -4.25 -4.53 6.52
N TYR A 262 -5.47 -4.31 6.04
CA TYR A 262 -6.36 -3.26 6.52
C TYR A 262 -7.40 -3.90 7.44
N LEU A 263 -7.19 -3.79 8.75
CA LEU A 263 -8.07 -4.34 9.76
C LEU A 263 -9.02 -3.24 10.26
N VAL A 264 -10.26 -3.30 9.81
CA VAL A 264 -11.31 -2.36 10.20
C VAL A 264 -11.82 -2.76 11.58
N PRO A 265 -11.77 -1.87 12.59
CA PRO A 265 -12.31 -2.16 13.90
C PRO A 265 -13.81 -2.46 13.80
N ASP A 266 -14.24 -3.58 14.33
CA ASP A 266 -15.66 -3.87 14.45
C ASP A 266 -16.20 -3.19 15.72
N SER A 267 -17.08 -2.20 15.51
CA SER A 267 -17.72 -1.43 16.60
C SER A 267 -18.48 -2.29 17.62
N LEU A 268 -18.80 -3.55 17.29
CA LEU A 268 -19.57 -4.47 18.15
C LEU A 268 -18.74 -5.57 18.84
N ASN A 269 -17.47 -5.75 18.48
CA ASN A 269 -16.76 -7.02 18.72
C ASN A 269 -15.44 -6.91 19.53
N VAL A 270 -15.13 -5.77 20.15
CA VAL A 270 -13.89 -5.61 20.95
C VAL A 270 -13.72 -6.69 22.04
N GLU A 271 -14.81 -7.26 22.57
CA GLU A 271 -14.75 -8.38 23.52
C GLU A 271 -14.38 -9.74 22.91
N SER A 272 -14.66 -9.98 21.61
CA SER A 272 -14.36 -11.27 20.96
C SER A 272 -12.85 -11.44 20.77
N GLU A 273 -12.17 -10.39 20.32
CA GLU A 273 -10.72 -10.36 20.05
C GLU A 273 -9.89 -10.67 21.31
N VAL A 274 -10.27 -10.11 22.46
CA VAL A 274 -9.57 -10.36 23.74
C VAL A 274 -9.75 -11.80 24.21
N LYS A 275 -10.90 -12.43 23.92
CA LYS A 275 -11.17 -13.82 24.29
C LYS A 275 -10.31 -14.78 23.47
N GLU A 276 -9.96 -14.45 22.22
CA GLU A 276 -9.25 -15.38 21.35
C GLU A 276 -7.87 -15.77 21.87
N LEU A 277 -7.13 -14.83 22.44
CA LEU A 277 -5.73 -15.04 22.87
C LEU A 277 -5.54 -15.53 24.30
N ASN A 278 -6.59 -15.56 25.13
CA ASN A 278 -6.50 -16.04 26.52
C ASN A 278 -6.01 -17.50 26.61
N TYR A 279 -6.12 -18.25 25.52
CA TYR A 279 -5.58 -19.60 25.38
C TYR A 279 -4.04 -19.61 25.33
N ILE A 280 -3.40 -18.63 24.69
CA ILE A 280 -1.96 -18.62 24.44
C ILE A 280 -1.19 -18.37 25.74
N ASN A 281 -0.51 -19.42 26.20
CA ASN A 281 0.33 -19.37 27.39
C ASN A 281 1.78 -19.82 27.08
N ARG A 282 2.67 -19.65 28.06
CA ARG A 282 4.09 -20.02 27.93
C ARG A 282 4.31 -21.48 27.52
N LYS A 283 3.44 -22.41 27.91
CA LYS A 283 3.55 -23.83 27.55
C LYS A 283 3.23 -24.02 26.06
N LEU A 284 2.16 -23.42 25.56
CA LEU A 284 1.78 -23.49 24.15
C LEU A 284 2.84 -22.87 23.24
N ILE A 285 3.37 -21.69 23.60
CA ILE A 285 4.45 -21.04 22.84
C ILE A 285 5.68 -21.97 22.78
N ARG A 286 6.07 -22.58 23.91
CA ARG A 286 7.20 -23.51 23.93
C ARG A 286 6.97 -24.73 23.05
N ASN A 287 5.76 -25.29 23.08
CA ASN A 287 5.39 -26.44 22.25
C ASN A 287 5.38 -26.09 20.75
N ALA A 288 4.82 -24.93 20.39
CA ALA A 288 4.82 -24.43 19.01
C ALA A 288 6.25 -24.23 18.48
N LEU A 289 7.15 -23.71 19.32
CA LEU A 289 8.58 -23.56 19.00
C LEU A 289 9.37 -24.88 18.97
N GLY A 290 8.74 -26.01 19.31
CA GLY A 290 9.40 -27.32 19.41
C GLY A 290 10.43 -27.39 20.55
N ILE A 291 10.27 -26.59 21.60
CA ILE A 291 11.20 -26.57 22.74
C ILE A 291 10.94 -27.76 23.64
N THR A 292 11.86 -28.71 23.65
CA THR A 292 11.86 -29.87 24.54
C THR A 292 12.85 -29.71 25.69
N LYS A 293 12.85 -30.66 26.65
CA LYS A 293 13.84 -30.70 27.74
C LYS A 293 15.28 -30.70 27.17
N ASN A 294 15.51 -31.46 26.12
CA ASN A 294 16.82 -31.67 25.49
C ASN A 294 17.25 -30.54 24.54
N THR A 295 16.40 -29.55 24.28
CA THR A 295 16.77 -28.45 23.36
C THR A 295 17.87 -27.57 23.99
N PRO A 296 19.00 -27.30 23.31
CA PRO A 296 20.10 -26.50 23.86
C PRO A 296 19.68 -25.07 24.24
N LEU A 297 20.25 -24.53 25.32
CA LEU A 297 19.92 -23.19 25.82
C LEU A 297 20.14 -22.07 24.79
N PRO A 298 21.24 -22.04 24.00
CA PRO A 298 21.43 -21.02 22.96
C PRO A 298 20.32 -21.04 21.90
N VAL A 299 19.90 -22.24 21.49
CA VAL A 299 18.80 -22.42 20.52
C VAL A 299 17.48 -21.94 21.11
N LYS A 300 17.16 -22.33 22.36
CA LYS A 300 15.95 -21.85 23.07
C LYS A 300 15.87 -20.32 23.08
N LYS A 301 16.98 -19.65 23.44
CA LYS A 301 17.04 -18.17 23.46
C LYS A 301 16.81 -17.57 22.07
N LEU A 302 17.49 -18.10 21.05
CA LEU A 302 17.40 -17.60 19.68
C LEU A 302 15.97 -17.68 19.12
N ILE A 303 15.33 -18.85 19.20
CA ILE A 303 14.01 -19.05 18.59
C ILE A 303 12.91 -18.29 19.35
N THR A 304 13.02 -18.18 20.67
CA THR A 304 12.10 -17.36 21.48
C THR A 304 12.24 -15.88 21.12
N LEU A 305 13.46 -15.38 20.99
CA LEU A 305 13.72 -14.00 20.59
C LEU A 305 13.17 -13.71 19.18
N LYS A 306 13.40 -14.60 18.23
CA LYS A 306 12.86 -14.47 16.86
C LYS A 306 11.34 -14.45 16.86
N PHE A 307 10.69 -15.32 17.64
CA PHE A 307 9.24 -15.36 17.75
C PHE A 307 8.63 -14.02 18.14
N PHE A 308 9.09 -13.45 19.26
CA PHE A 308 8.57 -12.17 19.73
C PHE A 308 8.92 -11.02 18.78
N ARG A 309 10.14 -10.97 18.24
CA ARG A 309 10.53 -9.94 17.25
C ARG A 309 9.71 -10.03 15.96
N THR A 310 9.38 -11.23 15.49
CA THR A 310 8.55 -11.38 14.29
C THR A 310 7.15 -10.83 14.53
N ILE A 311 6.55 -11.10 15.70
CA ILE A 311 5.24 -10.54 16.07
C ILE A 311 5.34 -9.01 16.19
N GLU A 312 6.34 -8.49 16.92
CA GLU A 312 6.54 -7.05 17.12
C GLU A 312 6.68 -6.28 15.80
N ASN A 313 7.30 -6.89 14.78
CA ASN A 313 7.42 -6.29 13.45
C ASN A 313 6.07 -6.16 12.69
N TYR A 314 5.04 -6.87 13.13
CA TYR A 314 3.69 -6.84 12.57
C TYR A 314 2.70 -6.07 13.46
N MET A 315 3.12 -5.68 14.66
CA MET A 315 2.27 -4.85 15.51
C MET A 315 2.19 -3.43 14.95
N ASP A 316 0.98 -2.90 14.94
CA ASP A 316 0.63 -1.55 14.52
C ASP A 316 0.59 -0.53 15.67
N SER A 317 0.78 -1.00 16.90
CA SER A 317 0.86 -0.20 18.14
C SER A 317 2.14 -0.49 18.91
N GLU A 318 2.68 0.53 19.57
CA GLU A 318 3.77 0.37 20.55
C GLU A 318 3.28 -0.34 21.83
N GLU A 319 1.99 -0.23 22.13
CA GLU A 319 1.36 -0.93 23.25
C GLU A 319 1.13 -2.41 22.91
N LYS A 320 1.68 -3.29 23.75
CA LYS A 320 1.56 -4.74 23.62
C LYS A 320 0.24 -5.27 24.17
N THR A 321 -0.87 -4.82 23.59
CA THR A 321 -2.22 -5.30 23.93
C THR A 321 -2.49 -6.67 23.29
N ASN A 322 -3.46 -7.41 23.83
CA ASN A 322 -3.92 -8.65 23.22
C ASN A 322 -4.46 -8.39 21.80
N VAL A 323 -5.19 -7.28 21.59
CA VAL A 323 -5.71 -6.93 20.25
C VAL A 323 -4.58 -6.78 19.24
N ALA A 324 -3.54 -6.00 19.56
CA ALA A 324 -2.40 -5.80 18.66
C ALA A 324 -1.62 -7.11 18.40
N LEU A 325 -1.52 -7.99 19.41
CA LEU A 325 -0.97 -9.33 19.25
C LEU A 325 -1.82 -10.19 18.31
N SER A 326 -3.16 -10.14 18.42
CA SER A 326 -4.08 -10.93 17.61
C SER A 326 -4.01 -10.51 16.16
N ASN A 327 -4.10 -9.20 15.92
CA ASN A 327 -3.93 -8.60 14.59
C ASN A 327 -2.60 -9.03 13.97
N ALA A 328 -1.48 -8.88 14.69
CA ALA A 328 -0.18 -9.30 14.19
C ALA A 328 -0.12 -10.79 13.83
N MET A 329 -0.68 -11.67 14.66
CA MET A 329 -0.70 -13.12 14.39
C MET A 329 -1.64 -13.48 13.22
N ALA A 330 -2.78 -12.82 13.09
CA ALA A 330 -3.70 -12.97 11.97
C ALA A 330 -3.04 -12.56 10.65
N GLU A 331 -2.41 -11.38 10.62
CA GLU A 331 -1.70 -10.87 9.44
C GLU A 331 -0.55 -11.78 9.01
N ILE A 332 0.24 -12.28 9.97
CA ILE A 332 1.31 -13.24 9.70
C ILE A 332 0.73 -14.52 9.07
N THR A 333 -0.42 -14.99 9.57
CA THR A 333 -1.08 -16.21 9.09
C THR A 333 -1.65 -16.00 7.69
N GLY A 334 -2.39 -14.91 7.48
CA GLY A 334 -2.97 -14.54 6.19
C GLY A 334 -1.90 -14.40 5.10
N GLU A 335 -0.75 -13.79 5.43
CA GLU A 335 0.36 -13.66 4.48
C GLU A 335 0.92 -15.01 4.02
N ILE A 336 1.09 -15.96 4.95
CA ILE A 336 1.58 -17.32 4.59
C ILE A 336 0.57 -18.05 3.73
N LEU A 337 -0.72 -17.86 4.03
CA LEU A 337 -1.84 -18.44 3.28
C LEU A 337 -2.14 -17.69 1.98
N SER A 338 -1.43 -16.58 1.70
CA SER A 338 -1.62 -15.77 0.49
C SER A 338 -3.02 -15.16 0.35
N ILE A 339 -3.65 -14.80 1.48
CA ILE A 339 -4.91 -14.07 1.50
C ILE A 339 -4.67 -12.64 0.99
N ASP A 340 -5.58 -12.12 0.17
CA ASP A 340 -5.41 -10.83 -0.49
C ASP A 340 -5.23 -9.68 0.52
N LEU A 341 -4.12 -8.95 0.37
CA LEU A 341 -3.70 -7.83 1.23
C LEU A 341 -4.43 -6.52 0.90
N LYS A 342 -5.04 -6.42 -0.29
CA LYS A 342 -5.65 -5.18 -0.79
C LYS A 342 -7.09 -4.97 -0.33
N VAL A 343 -7.66 -5.96 0.34
CA VAL A 343 -9.03 -5.94 0.84
C VAL A 343 -9.04 -5.49 2.31
N ALA A 344 -10.07 -4.75 2.68
CA ALA A 344 -10.35 -4.43 4.07
C ALA A 344 -11.11 -5.58 4.75
N TYR A 345 -10.65 -5.98 5.92
CA TYR A 345 -11.26 -7.06 6.70
C TYR A 345 -11.58 -6.57 8.10
N THR A 346 -12.66 -7.04 8.71
CA THR A 346 -12.65 -7.16 10.18
C THR A 346 -11.70 -8.29 10.60
N LEU A 347 -11.29 -8.34 11.87
CA LEU A 347 -10.47 -9.47 12.34
C LEU A 347 -11.21 -10.81 12.15
N ASP A 348 -12.52 -10.82 12.38
CA ASP A 348 -13.38 -12.00 12.19
C ASP A 348 -13.42 -12.43 10.72
N ASP A 349 -13.57 -11.49 9.77
CA ASP A 349 -13.55 -11.81 8.33
C ASP A 349 -12.22 -12.44 7.91
N LEU A 350 -11.10 -11.87 8.39
CA LEU A 350 -9.77 -12.40 8.09
C LEU A 350 -9.58 -13.79 8.71
N ASN A 351 -10.06 -13.99 9.94
CA ASN A 351 -10.03 -15.29 10.62
C ASN A 351 -10.83 -16.34 9.86
N ASP A 352 -12.02 -16.01 9.35
CA ASP A 352 -12.85 -16.91 8.54
C ASP A 352 -12.13 -17.28 7.23
N LYS A 353 -11.53 -16.31 6.53
CA LYS A 353 -10.71 -16.57 5.34
C LYS A 353 -9.50 -17.46 5.63
N ILE A 354 -8.81 -17.24 6.76
CA ILE A 354 -7.70 -18.07 7.23
C ILE A 354 -8.16 -19.52 7.43
N ILE A 355 -9.29 -19.71 8.09
CA ILE A 355 -9.85 -21.04 8.37
C ILE A 355 -10.26 -21.74 7.07
N ASP A 356 -10.90 -21.03 6.14
CA ASP A 356 -11.35 -21.59 4.87
C ASP A 356 -10.18 -22.00 3.97
N GLU A 357 -9.16 -21.15 3.82
CA GLU A 357 -7.96 -21.49 3.06
C GLU A 357 -7.23 -22.69 3.67
N TYR A 358 -7.14 -22.76 5.01
CA TYR A 358 -6.60 -23.94 5.69
C TYR A 358 -7.39 -25.21 5.38
N LYS A 359 -8.73 -25.16 5.44
CA LYS A 359 -9.59 -26.32 5.11
C LYS A 359 -9.43 -26.77 3.66
N GLU A 360 -9.27 -25.85 2.72
CA GLU A 360 -9.01 -26.18 1.31
C GLU A 360 -7.64 -26.86 1.13
N ILE A 361 -6.61 -26.41 1.84
CA ILE A 361 -5.31 -27.09 1.87
C ILE A 361 -5.47 -28.54 2.35
N LEU A 362 -6.25 -28.80 3.41
CA LEU A 362 -6.45 -30.16 3.93
C LEU A 362 -7.11 -31.11 2.94
N LYS A 363 -7.97 -30.59 2.04
CA LYS A 363 -8.62 -31.38 0.99
C LYS A 363 -7.69 -31.67 -0.20
N ASN A 364 -6.63 -30.90 -0.36
CA ASN A 364 -5.73 -30.96 -1.51
C ASN A 364 -4.92 -32.28 -1.56
N THR A 365 -4.94 -32.97 -2.70
CA THR A 365 -4.20 -34.23 -2.90
C THR A 365 -2.69 -34.04 -2.87
N ILE A 366 -2.17 -32.90 -3.33
CA ILE A 366 -0.76 -32.53 -3.26
C ILE A 366 -0.33 -32.40 -1.80
N TYR A 367 -1.18 -31.82 -0.95
CA TYR A 367 -0.90 -31.71 0.48
C TYR A 367 -0.82 -33.07 1.16
N LYS A 368 -1.69 -34.03 0.81
CA LYS A 368 -1.60 -35.41 1.35
C LYS A 368 -0.27 -36.06 1.01
N LYS A 369 0.19 -35.93 -0.24
CA LYS A 369 1.52 -36.42 -0.67
C LYS A 369 2.65 -35.70 0.05
N TYR A 370 2.51 -34.40 0.30
CA TYR A 370 3.48 -33.60 1.05
C TYR A 370 3.65 -34.12 2.49
N ILE A 371 2.58 -34.54 3.16
CA ILE A 371 2.65 -35.14 4.51
C ILE A 371 3.54 -36.38 4.49
N GLU A 372 3.29 -37.31 3.57
CA GLU A 372 4.08 -38.54 3.45
C GLU A 372 5.58 -38.24 3.24
N GLU A 373 5.87 -37.23 2.41
CA GLU A 373 7.24 -36.82 2.11
C GLU A 373 7.94 -36.17 3.32
N ILE A 374 7.27 -35.25 4.03
CA ILE A 374 7.87 -34.55 5.17
C ILE A 374 8.10 -35.49 6.36
N GLU A 375 7.20 -36.45 6.59
CA GLU A 375 7.37 -37.49 7.61
C GLU A 375 8.52 -38.43 7.24
N TYR A 376 8.58 -38.86 5.97
CA TYR A 376 9.69 -39.67 5.49
C TYR A 376 11.04 -38.97 5.68
N ILE A 377 11.15 -37.69 5.30
CA ILE A 377 12.37 -36.90 5.50
C ILE A 377 12.74 -36.81 6.99
N SER A 378 11.75 -36.64 7.86
CA SER A 378 11.96 -36.41 9.30
C SER A 378 12.35 -37.68 10.07
N SER A 379 11.89 -38.84 9.60
CA SER A 379 12.25 -40.16 10.16
C SER A 379 13.72 -40.54 9.92
N LYS A 380 14.40 -39.90 8.96
CA LYS A 380 15.80 -40.17 8.57
C LYS A 380 16.84 -39.42 9.41
N ASP A 381 16.50 -39.11 10.67
CA ASP A 381 17.35 -38.31 11.56
C ASP A 381 18.76 -38.91 11.70
N GLY A 382 19.78 -38.06 11.53
CA GLY A 382 21.20 -38.47 11.51
C GLY A 382 21.81 -38.70 10.12
N GLU A 383 21.01 -38.75 9.05
CA GLU A 383 21.54 -38.78 7.67
C GLU A 383 22.06 -37.40 7.23
N LYS A 384 23.18 -37.37 6.49
CA LYS A 384 23.66 -36.14 5.84
C LYS A 384 22.55 -35.59 4.93
N ASN A 385 22.18 -34.32 5.15
CA ASN A 385 21.24 -33.50 4.35
C ASN A 385 19.77 -33.39 4.79
N VAL A 386 19.31 -34.04 5.88
CA VAL A 386 17.91 -33.90 6.33
C VAL A 386 17.55 -32.44 6.64
N GLU A 387 18.39 -31.74 7.41
CA GLU A 387 18.17 -30.32 7.73
C GLU A 387 18.11 -29.44 6.47
N LYS A 388 18.93 -29.75 5.46
CA LYS A 388 18.95 -29.02 4.18
C LYS A 388 17.64 -29.22 3.41
N LYS A 389 17.08 -30.43 3.42
CA LYS A 389 15.78 -30.74 2.80
C LYS A 389 14.65 -30.01 3.52
N ILE A 390 14.57 -30.11 4.85
CA ILE A 390 13.53 -29.42 5.64
C ILE A 390 13.62 -27.89 5.44
N LYS A 391 14.83 -27.33 5.34
CA LYS A 391 15.01 -25.90 5.03
C LYS A 391 14.46 -25.52 3.66
N LEU A 392 14.57 -26.40 2.67
CA LEU A 392 13.98 -26.18 1.34
C LEU A 392 12.44 -26.19 1.43
N GLU A 393 11.87 -27.13 2.19
CA GLU A 393 10.43 -27.20 2.44
C GLU A 393 9.88 -25.96 3.16
N ILE A 394 10.60 -25.46 4.17
CA ILE A 394 10.27 -24.21 4.87
C ILE A 394 10.21 -23.02 3.90
N LYS A 395 11.07 -23.01 2.87
CA LYS A 395 11.15 -21.93 1.89
C LYS A 395 10.05 -22.04 0.82
N ASN A 396 9.81 -23.25 0.31
CA ASN A 396 9.01 -23.44 -0.89
C ASN A 396 7.55 -23.83 -0.58
N ASN A 397 7.30 -24.47 0.56
CA ASN A 397 6.01 -25.08 0.91
C ASN A 397 5.49 -24.56 2.26
N ALA A 398 5.68 -23.27 2.55
CA ALA A 398 5.36 -22.66 3.84
C ALA A 398 3.90 -22.88 4.27
N LYS A 399 2.92 -22.80 3.36
CA LYS A 399 1.50 -23.02 3.66
C LYS A 399 1.19 -24.48 4.03
N PHE A 400 1.83 -25.44 3.36
CA PHE A 400 1.69 -26.85 3.67
C PHE A 400 2.36 -27.18 5.00
N LEU A 401 3.56 -26.64 5.26
CA LEU A 401 4.24 -26.85 6.53
C LEU A 401 3.47 -26.22 7.70
N LEU A 402 2.94 -25.01 7.53
CA LEU A 402 2.05 -24.38 8.53
C LEU A 402 0.84 -25.29 8.82
N SER A 403 0.22 -25.83 7.76
CA SER A 403 -0.96 -26.68 7.91
C SER A 403 -0.63 -28.00 8.63
N TYR A 404 0.49 -28.62 8.27
CA TYR A 404 1.00 -29.84 8.91
C TYR A 404 1.30 -29.61 10.40
N LEU A 405 1.95 -28.49 10.74
CA LEU A 405 2.30 -28.15 12.13
C LEU A 405 1.09 -27.73 12.99
N THR A 406 -0.04 -27.45 12.36
CA THR A 406 -1.31 -27.09 13.03
C THR A 406 -2.06 -28.32 13.53
N ASP A 407 -1.94 -29.46 12.85
CA ASP A 407 -2.65 -30.68 13.20
C ASP A 407 -2.12 -31.29 14.52
N GLU A 408 -3.05 -31.62 15.43
CA GLU A 408 -2.78 -32.17 16.76
C GLU A 408 -2.32 -33.63 16.70
N ASN A 409 -2.59 -34.34 15.60
CA ASN A 409 -2.14 -35.73 15.41
C ASN A 409 -0.61 -35.84 15.26
N PHE A 410 0.08 -34.74 14.94
CA PHE A 410 1.53 -34.70 14.73
C PHE A 410 2.27 -34.07 15.93
N GLU A 411 1.97 -34.50 17.15
CA GLU A 411 2.70 -34.07 18.36
C GLU A 411 3.73 -35.11 18.81
N ASN A 412 4.78 -35.29 18.00
CA ASN A 412 5.88 -36.21 18.29
C ASN A 412 7.28 -35.52 18.24
N ASP A 413 8.33 -36.26 18.57
CA ASP A 413 9.70 -35.73 18.62
C ASP A 413 10.26 -35.30 17.25
N GLU A 414 9.82 -35.94 16.17
CA GLU A 414 10.18 -35.59 14.79
C GLU A 414 9.56 -34.25 14.39
N THR A 415 8.26 -34.07 14.66
CA THR A 415 7.58 -32.80 14.43
C THR A 415 8.17 -31.68 15.28
N ASN A 416 8.61 -31.96 16.50
CA ASN A 416 9.34 -30.98 17.32
C ASN A 416 10.67 -30.54 16.68
N LYS A 417 11.37 -31.41 15.93
CA LYS A 417 12.56 -31.02 15.15
C LYS A 417 12.17 -30.07 14.03
N ILE A 418 11.12 -30.38 13.28
CA ILE A 418 10.61 -29.51 12.21
C ILE A 418 10.21 -28.13 12.77
N ARG A 419 9.45 -28.09 13.87
CA ARG A 419 9.05 -26.85 14.56
C ARG A 419 10.25 -25.98 14.93
N ARG A 420 11.33 -26.58 15.46
CA ARG A 420 12.56 -25.85 15.78
C ARG A 420 13.23 -25.28 14.53
N LEU A 421 13.35 -26.06 13.47
CA LEU A 421 13.95 -25.60 12.21
C LEU A 421 13.12 -24.49 11.57
N ALA A 422 11.79 -24.64 11.54
CA ALA A 422 10.87 -23.59 11.10
C ALA A 422 11.03 -22.32 11.95
N SER A 423 11.12 -22.45 13.29
CA SER A 423 11.36 -21.31 14.18
C SER A 423 12.68 -20.57 13.91
N VAL A 424 13.70 -21.28 13.40
CA VAL A 424 14.99 -20.69 13.02
C VAL A 424 14.93 -20.02 11.65
N PHE A 425 14.38 -20.69 10.63
CA PHE A 425 14.47 -20.25 9.23
C PHE A 425 13.29 -19.42 8.75
N ASN A 426 12.09 -19.66 9.27
CA ASN A 426 10.88 -18.89 8.95
C ASN A 426 9.88 -18.95 10.12
N THR A 427 10.09 -18.09 11.12
CA THR A 427 9.31 -18.09 12.37
C THR A 427 7.82 -17.82 12.15
N LYS A 428 7.45 -17.18 11.04
CA LYS A 428 6.05 -16.93 10.65
C LYS A 428 5.22 -18.21 10.59
N ILE A 429 5.79 -19.32 10.08
CA ILE A 429 5.11 -20.63 9.98
C ILE A 429 4.61 -21.10 11.34
N VAL A 430 5.46 -20.96 12.37
CA VAL A 430 5.14 -21.40 13.73
C VAL A 430 4.16 -20.47 14.42
N ILE A 431 4.26 -19.17 14.16
CA ILE A 431 3.28 -18.18 14.64
C ILE A 431 1.90 -18.49 14.04
N GLY A 432 1.84 -18.71 12.73
CA GLY A 432 0.58 -19.01 12.05
C GLY A 432 -0.04 -20.34 12.46
N SER A 433 0.77 -21.38 12.69
CA SER A 433 0.23 -22.66 13.19
C SER A 433 -0.30 -22.53 14.62
N LEU A 434 0.35 -21.73 15.48
CA LEU A 434 -0.14 -21.45 16.83
C LEU A 434 -1.44 -20.62 16.79
N TYR A 435 -1.54 -19.66 15.87
CA TYR A 435 -2.74 -18.86 15.69
C TYR A 435 -3.93 -19.71 15.25
N LEU A 436 -3.77 -20.55 14.21
CA LEU A 436 -4.81 -21.48 13.77
C LEU A 436 -5.28 -22.43 14.87
N LYS A 437 -4.35 -23.01 15.66
CA LYS A 437 -4.70 -23.85 16.82
C LYS A 437 -5.58 -23.09 17.82
N THR A 438 -5.29 -21.80 18.00
CA THR A 438 -6.06 -20.91 18.89
C THR A 438 -7.47 -20.66 18.34
N LEU A 439 -7.60 -20.35 17.05
CA LEU A 439 -8.90 -20.19 16.37
C LEU A 439 -9.77 -21.45 16.49
N PHE A 440 -9.22 -22.64 16.26
CA PHE A 440 -9.97 -23.91 16.38
C PHE A 440 -10.38 -24.24 17.82
N TYR A 441 -9.54 -23.92 18.80
CA TYR A 441 -9.90 -24.07 20.21
C TYR A 441 -11.13 -23.22 20.55
N ASN A 442 -11.14 -21.96 20.11
CA ASN A 442 -12.24 -21.02 20.36
C ASN A 442 -13.53 -21.46 19.64
N PHE A 443 -13.42 -21.98 18.40
CA PHE A 443 -14.57 -22.52 17.67
C PHE A 443 -15.21 -23.73 18.36
N LYS A 444 -14.39 -24.66 18.89
CA LYS A 444 -14.89 -25.80 19.69
C LYS A 444 -15.57 -25.32 20.98
N TYR A 445 -15.01 -24.32 21.66
CA TYR A 445 -15.55 -23.78 22.92
C TYR A 445 -16.86 -23.00 22.74
N LYS A 446 -16.98 -22.19 21.68
CA LYS A 446 -18.24 -21.49 21.32
C LYS A 446 -19.37 -22.51 21.08
N ASN A 447 -19.10 -23.59 20.33
CA ASN A 447 -20.09 -24.63 20.03
C ASN A 447 -20.45 -25.52 21.23
N SER A 448 -19.54 -25.72 22.19
CA SER A 448 -19.86 -26.45 23.43
C SER A 448 -20.73 -25.64 24.39
N ASN A 449 -20.57 -24.31 24.44
CA ASN A 449 -21.39 -23.45 25.31
C ASN A 449 -22.80 -23.21 24.76
N ILE A 450 -23.00 -23.20 23.43
CA ILE A 450 -24.34 -23.14 22.83
C ILE A 450 -25.15 -24.42 23.13
N LYS A 451 -24.49 -25.57 23.28
CA LYS A 451 -25.14 -26.80 23.74
C LYS A 451 -25.44 -26.83 25.24
N ALA A 452 -24.80 -25.98 26.04
CA ALA A 452 -25.00 -25.92 27.49
C ALA A 452 -26.12 -24.95 27.91
N THR A 453 -26.60 -24.09 27.00
CA THR A 453 -27.70 -23.14 27.27
C THR A 453 -29.09 -23.66 26.84
N ASN A 454 -29.20 -24.89 26.35
CA ASN A 454 -30.46 -25.57 26.02
C ASN A 454 -30.73 -26.76 26.95
N PHE A 455 -30.69 -26.53 28.27
CA PHE A 455 -31.25 -27.44 29.27
C PHE A 455 -31.96 -26.67 30.37
#